data_AF-A0A2I0QWN9-F1
#
_entry.id   AF-A0A2I0QWN9-F1
#
_cell.length_a   1.000
_cell.length_b   1.000
_cell.length_c   1.000
_cell.angle_alpha   90.00
_cell.angle_beta   90.00
_cell.angle_gamma   90.00
#
_symmetry.space_group_name_H-M   'P 1'
#
loop_
_entity.id
_entity.type
_entity.pdbx_description
1 polymer ?
#
loop_
_entity_poly.entity_id
_entity_poly.type
_entity_poly.pdbx_seq_one_letter_code
_entity_poly.pdbx_strand_id
1 'polypeptide(L)'
;MKYKMIIILFSMLVIISGCSNDTSDDQHNTEGKLEKEPTQQEATKEKYEESGTSERYQHDADIVRVHHLYEIVNYLEEYKMITGQYPLANGSEQQKYTFIATDEQLNYTTGDGPPFEDMSELESLLNKEIAQNIQLPVDPQKVPVNKPNFYIYMTQSKNYTIAVHLHNEYSFSKNIAPYYNKVEVSSNPNPEHKIWSSDKLFSNEDFIEVINKEMYKEEYFDSLSQ
;
A
#
# COMPACT_ATOMS: atom_id res chain seq x y z
N MET A 1 21.13 -20.44 15.71
CA MET A 1 20.53 -21.27 14.64
C MET A 1 20.55 -20.46 13.36
N LYS A 2 21.19 -20.96 12.30
CA LYS A 2 21.37 -20.25 11.03
C LYS A 2 20.18 -20.55 10.12
N TYR A 3 19.31 -19.57 9.85
CA TYR A 3 18.26 -19.74 8.85
C TYR A 3 18.82 -19.43 7.45
N LYS A 4 18.67 -20.41 6.57
CA LYS A 4 18.96 -20.31 5.13
C LYS A 4 17.95 -19.36 4.50
N MET A 5 18.46 -18.25 3.99
CA MET A 5 17.78 -17.35 3.07
C MET A 5 17.50 -18.12 1.77
N ILE A 6 16.23 -18.32 1.44
CA ILE A 6 15.80 -18.85 0.14
C ILE A 6 15.77 -17.66 -0.82
N ILE A 7 16.80 -17.57 -1.66
CA ILE A 7 16.85 -16.64 -2.80
C ILE A 7 16.15 -17.37 -3.97
N ILE A 8 14.97 -16.90 -4.36
CA ILE A 8 14.32 -17.32 -5.60
C ILE A 8 14.93 -16.48 -6.73
N LEU A 9 15.89 -17.07 -7.45
CA LEU A 9 16.47 -16.52 -8.67
C LEU A 9 15.55 -16.84 -9.85
N PHE A 10 14.87 -15.84 -10.39
CA PHE A 10 14.23 -15.92 -11.70
C PHE A 10 15.31 -15.77 -12.78
N SER A 11 15.68 -16.89 -13.40
CA SER A 11 16.54 -16.92 -14.58
C SER A 11 15.75 -16.50 -15.81
N MET A 12 16.05 -15.29 -16.34
CA MET A 12 15.69 -14.88 -17.69
C MET A 12 16.26 -15.87 -18.71
N LEU A 13 15.39 -16.43 -19.55
CA LEU A 13 15.80 -17.12 -20.77
C LEU A 13 15.63 -16.15 -21.95
N VAL A 14 16.73 -15.53 -22.35
CA VAL A 14 16.85 -14.78 -23.61
C VAL A 14 17.09 -15.81 -24.72
N ILE A 15 16.15 -15.94 -25.65
CA ILE A 15 16.38 -16.67 -26.91
C ILE A 15 16.71 -15.65 -27.99
N ILE A 16 18.01 -15.59 -28.33
CA ILE A 16 18.52 -14.93 -29.53
C ILE A 16 18.42 -15.96 -30.67
N SER A 17 17.71 -15.62 -31.74
CA SER A 17 17.94 -16.25 -33.04
C SER A 17 17.97 -15.16 -34.10
N GLY A 18 19.17 -14.89 -34.61
CA GLY A 18 19.40 -14.06 -35.77
C GLY A 18 19.32 -14.87 -37.06
N CYS A 19 18.95 -14.21 -38.14
CA CYS A 19 19.44 -14.47 -39.49
C CYS A 19 19.42 -13.15 -40.27
N SER A 20 20.61 -12.76 -40.72
CA SER A 20 20.89 -11.62 -41.61
C SER A 20 20.53 -11.93 -43.06
N ASN A 21 20.28 -10.86 -43.82
CA ASN A 21 20.70 -10.57 -45.21
C ASN A 21 19.79 -9.42 -45.71
N ASP A 22 20.17 -8.50 -46.60
CA ASP A 22 21.42 -7.87 -47.02
C ASP A 22 20.94 -6.75 -47.99
N THR A 23 21.55 -5.56 -47.96
CA THR A 23 21.44 -4.45 -48.95
C THR A 23 20.04 -3.86 -49.27
N SER A 24 19.80 -2.55 -49.41
CA SER A 24 20.53 -1.48 -50.09
C SER A 24 19.97 -0.10 -49.70
N ASP A 25 20.74 0.94 -50.00
CA ASP A 25 20.47 2.38 -49.98
C ASP A 25 18.99 2.83 -50.02
N ASP A 26 18.60 3.78 -49.16
CA ASP A 26 18.17 5.10 -49.62
C ASP A 26 17.84 6.07 -48.46
N GLN A 27 18.45 7.25 -48.58
CA GLN A 27 17.95 8.59 -48.25
C GLN A 27 17.47 8.94 -46.83
N HIS A 28 18.23 9.86 -46.24
CA HIS A 28 17.81 10.89 -45.30
C HIS A 28 16.31 11.26 -45.40
N ASN A 29 15.56 11.02 -44.32
CA ASN A 29 14.46 11.89 -43.96
C ASN A 29 14.34 11.97 -42.43
N THR A 30 14.84 13.08 -41.87
CA THR A 30 14.71 13.42 -40.45
C THR A 30 13.30 13.97 -40.23
N GLU A 31 12.30 13.08 -40.17
CA GLU A 31 10.98 13.48 -39.71
C GLU A 31 11.03 13.64 -38.20
N GLY A 32 11.04 14.90 -37.76
CA GLY A 32 10.74 15.27 -36.39
C GLY A 32 9.40 14.65 -36.00
N LYS A 33 9.44 13.71 -35.06
CA LYS A 33 8.29 13.10 -34.42
C LYS A 33 7.56 14.22 -33.66
N LEU A 34 6.64 14.91 -34.35
CA LEU A 34 5.67 15.79 -33.71
C LEU A 34 4.84 14.91 -32.78
N GLU A 35 5.13 14.97 -31.48
CA GLU A 35 4.19 14.55 -30.45
C GLU A 35 2.90 15.33 -30.71
N LYS A 36 1.87 14.62 -31.19
CA LYS A 36 0.54 15.20 -31.32
C LYS A 36 0.07 15.50 -29.90
N GLU A 37 -0.20 16.77 -29.62
CA GLU A 37 -0.88 17.13 -28.38
C GLU A 37 -2.18 16.31 -28.27
N PRO A 38 -2.43 15.67 -27.12
CA PRO A 38 -3.61 14.84 -26.93
C PRO A 38 -4.87 15.69 -27.14
N THR A 39 -5.86 15.11 -27.81
CA THR A 39 -7.12 15.81 -28.04
C THR A 39 -7.79 16.09 -26.68
N GLN A 40 -8.62 17.14 -26.57
CA GLN A 40 -9.33 17.45 -25.32
C GLN A 40 -10.18 16.27 -24.80
N GLN A 41 -10.61 15.38 -25.69
CA GLN A 41 -11.35 14.16 -25.37
C GLN A 41 -10.45 13.06 -24.79
N GLU A 42 -9.21 12.94 -25.27
CA GLU A 42 -8.20 12.04 -24.71
C GLU A 42 -7.70 12.57 -23.36
N ALA A 43 -7.44 13.88 -23.24
CA ALA A 43 -7.02 14.51 -22.00
C ALA A 43 -8.08 14.43 -20.88
N THR A 44 -9.37 14.47 -21.24
CA THR A 44 -10.47 14.29 -20.27
C THR A 44 -10.66 12.84 -19.85
N LYS A 45 -10.43 11.88 -20.76
CA LYS A 45 -10.44 10.45 -20.46
C LYS A 45 -9.27 10.06 -19.56
N GLU A 46 -8.06 10.53 -19.86
CA GLU A 46 -6.86 10.30 -19.07
C GLU A 46 -7.00 10.88 -17.64
N LYS A 47 -7.50 12.11 -17.54
CA LYS A 47 -7.81 12.75 -16.25
C LYS A 47 -8.86 12.00 -15.43
N TYR A 48 -9.83 11.35 -16.08
CA TYR A 48 -10.82 10.52 -15.38
C TYR A 48 -10.21 9.20 -14.92
N GLU A 49 -9.41 8.55 -15.76
CA GLU A 49 -8.72 7.30 -15.42
C GLU A 49 -7.72 7.47 -14.27
N GLU A 50 -7.15 8.66 -14.10
CA GLU A 50 -6.25 9.07 -13.00
C GLU A 50 -6.97 9.60 -11.75
N SER A 51 -8.30 9.73 -11.80
CA SER A 51 -9.05 10.25 -10.66
C SER A 51 -9.14 9.23 -9.53
N GLY A 52 -9.21 9.71 -8.27
CA GLY A 52 -9.50 8.87 -7.11
C GLY A 52 -10.87 8.16 -7.19
N THR A 53 -11.71 8.45 -8.17
CA THR A 53 -12.98 7.75 -8.40
C THR A 53 -12.92 6.72 -9.54
N SER A 54 -11.80 6.60 -10.23
CA SER A 54 -11.57 5.59 -11.29
C SER A 54 -11.51 4.19 -10.69
N GLU A 55 -12.28 3.26 -11.25
CA GLU A 55 -12.26 1.84 -10.82
C GLU A 55 -10.88 1.21 -11.03
N ARG A 56 -10.17 1.57 -12.12
CA ARG A 56 -8.81 1.06 -12.39
C ARG A 56 -7.80 1.58 -11.38
N TYR A 57 -7.82 2.89 -11.12
CA TYR A 57 -6.96 3.47 -10.09
C TYR A 57 -7.25 2.84 -8.73
N GLN A 58 -8.53 2.65 -8.38
CA GLN A 58 -8.90 2.09 -7.07
C GLN A 58 -8.57 0.60 -6.95
N HIS A 59 -8.65 -0.15 -8.04
CA HIS A 59 -8.14 -1.51 -8.11
C HIS A 59 -6.65 -1.55 -7.79
N ASP A 60 -5.84 -0.75 -8.48
CA ASP A 60 -4.39 -0.77 -8.28
C ASP A 60 -4.00 -0.19 -6.91
N ALA A 61 -4.72 0.84 -6.44
CA ALA A 61 -4.53 1.40 -5.12
C ALA A 61 -4.85 0.37 -4.01
N ASP A 62 -5.81 -0.53 -4.20
CA ASP A 62 -6.07 -1.60 -3.25
C ASP A 62 -4.92 -2.61 -3.19
N ILE A 63 -4.27 -2.93 -4.33
CA ILE A 63 -3.06 -3.76 -4.37
C ILE A 63 -1.96 -3.09 -3.53
N VAL A 64 -1.67 -1.82 -3.79
CA VAL A 64 -0.67 -1.03 -3.03
C VAL A 64 -0.99 -0.99 -1.54
N ARG A 65 -2.25 -0.74 -1.17
CA ARG A 65 -2.72 -0.73 0.23
C ARG A 65 -2.53 -2.06 0.94
N VAL A 66 -2.76 -3.18 0.25
CA VAL A 66 -2.54 -4.52 0.79
C VAL A 66 -1.05 -4.82 0.97
N HIS A 67 -0.19 -4.38 0.05
CA HIS A 67 1.27 -4.42 0.25
C HIS A 67 1.70 -3.60 1.46
N HIS A 68 1.20 -2.36 1.58
CA HIS A 68 1.53 -1.48 2.72
C HIS A 68 1.10 -2.12 4.03
N LEU A 69 -0.10 -2.73 4.09
CA LEU A 69 -0.55 -3.46 5.28
C LEU A 69 0.42 -4.59 5.65
N TYR A 70 0.84 -5.40 4.67
CA TYR A 70 1.79 -6.49 4.88
C TYR A 70 3.12 -5.97 5.44
N GLU A 71 3.66 -4.91 4.85
CA GLU A 71 4.92 -4.29 5.27
C GLU A 71 4.83 -3.71 6.69
N ILE A 72 3.83 -2.88 6.96
CA ILE A 72 3.63 -2.25 8.27
C ILE A 72 3.50 -3.32 9.36
N VAL A 73 2.67 -4.33 9.14
CA VAL A 73 2.50 -5.43 10.11
C VAL A 73 3.81 -6.15 10.38
N ASN A 74 4.62 -6.44 9.35
CA ASN A 74 5.92 -7.07 9.56
C ASN A 74 6.86 -6.21 10.41
N TYR A 75 6.90 -4.88 10.21
CA TYR A 75 7.64 -3.99 11.10
C TYR A 75 7.13 -4.05 12.54
N LEU A 76 5.81 -4.06 12.74
CA LEU A 76 5.22 -4.14 14.08
C LEU A 76 5.57 -5.45 14.80
N GLU A 77 5.49 -6.58 14.10
CA GLU A 77 5.85 -7.89 14.65
C GLU A 77 7.36 -8.02 14.90
N GLU A 78 8.20 -7.51 14.01
CA GLU A 78 9.66 -7.48 14.20
C GLU A 78 10.06 -6.62 15.40
N TYR A 79 9.49 -5.42 15.51
CA TYR A 79 9.69 -4.56 16.68
C TYR A 79 9.33 -5.29 17.98
N LYS A 80 8.20 -6.02 17.99
CA LYS A 80 7.76 -6.81 19.14
C LYS A 80 8.72 -7.95 19.46
N MET A 81 9.27 -8.62 18.46
CA MET A 81 10.27 -9.68 18.66
C MET A 81 11.55 -9.14 19.32
N ILE A 82 11.99 -7.94 18.93
CA ILE A 82 13.22 -7.31 19.44
C ILE A 82 13.03 -6.75 20.85
N THR A 83 11.95 -5.99 21.06
CA THR A 83 11.76 -5.20 22.29
C THR A 83 10.88 -5.89 23.34
N GLY A 84 10.13 -6.92 22.94
CA GLY A 84 9.15 -7.57 23.80
C GLY A 84 7.82 -6.81 23.96
N GLN A 85 7.60 -5.69 23.26
CA GLN A 85 6.32 -4.95 23.22
C GLN A 85 6.05 -4.35 21.83
N TYR A 86 4.79 -4.04 21.51
CA TYR A 86 4.47 -3.32 20.27
C TYR A 86 4.81 -1.83 20.43
N PRO A 87 5.20 -1.12 19.36
CA PRO A 87 5.53 0.29 19.45
C PRO A 87 4.31 1.09 19.91
N LEU A 88 4.51 2.10 20.77
CA LEU A 88 3.46 2.91 21.40
C LEU A 88 2.49 2.17 22.34
N ALA A 89 2.47 0.83 22.38
CA ALA A 89 1.59 0.02 23.23
C ALA A 89 2.11 -0.09 24.68
N ASN A 90 2.08 1.05 25.39
CA ASN A 90 2.71 1.23 26.70
C ASN A 90 1.91 0.68 27.91
N GLY A 91 0.84 -0.10 27.69
CA GLY A 91 0.00 -0.64 28.76
C GLY A 91 -1.19 0.25 29.14
N SER A 92 -1.40 1.40 28.49
CA SER A 92 -2.58 2.24 28.71
C SER A 92 -3.88 1.56 28.29
N GLU A 93 -4.87 1.50 29.18
CA GLU A 93 -6.22 1.00 28.87
C GLU A 93 -7.01 1.95 27.95
N GLN A 94 -6.63 3.23 27.87
CA GLN A 94 -7.19 4.15 26.90
C GLN A 94 -6.62 3.84 25.52
N GLN A 95 -7.51 3.64 24.55
CA GLN A 95 -7.14 3.46 23.15
C GLN A 95 -6.52 4.75 22.59
N LYS A 96 -5.36 4.60 21.97
CA LYS A 96 -4.67 5.66 21.22
C LYS A 96 -4.79 5.38 19.72
N TYR A 97 -4.85 6.46 18.95
CA TYR A 97 -4.93 6.44 17.49
C TYR A 97 -3.72 7.17 16.93
N THR A 98 -3.03 6.53 15.99
CA THR A 98 -1.94 7.10 15.22
C THR A 98 -2.33 7.02 13.74
N PHE A 99 -2.38 8.15 13.06
CA PHE A 99 -2.67 8.19 11.63
C PHE A 99 -1.37 8.11 10.85
N ILE A 100 -1.27 7.11 9.97
CA ILE A 100 -0.18 6.93 9.03
C ILE A 100 -0.60 7.60 7.72
N ALA A 101 -0.12 8.82 7.54
CA ALA A 101 -0.57 9.77 6.53
C ALA A 101 0.50 10.83 6.27
N THR A 102 0.46 11.47 5.11
CA THR A 102 1.20 12.71 4.87
C THR A 102 0.52 13.91 5.52
N ASP A 103 1.25 15.01 5.72
CA ASP A 103 0.69 16.29 6.16
C ASP A 103 -0.48 16.75 5.27
N GLU A 104 -0.39 16.51 3.95
CA GLU A 104 -1.46 16.83 3.01
C GLU A 104 -2.73 16.00 3.30
N GLN A 105 -2.58 14.70 3.56
CA GLN A 105 -3.70 13.80 3.87
C GLN A 105 -4.37 14.18 5.21
N LEU A 106 -3.59 14.57 6.21
CA LEU A 106 -4.10 15.02 7.52
C LEU A 106 -4.95 16.30 7.41
N ASN A 107 -4.76 17.14 6.39
CA ASN A 107 -5.63 18.30 6.18
C ASN A 107 -7.08 17.92 5.86
N TYR A 108 -7.33 16.68 5.43
CA TYR A 108 -8.67 16.16 5.17
C TYR A 108 -9.30 15.47 6.39
N THR A 109 -8.53 15.23 7.45
CA THR A 109 -9.04 14.67 8.72
C THR A 109 -9.64 15.78 9.58
N THR A 110 -10.71 16.40 9.09
CA THR A 110 -11.47 17.42 9.82
C THR A 110 -12.78 16.80 10.34
N GLY A 111 -13.07 16.92 11.63
CA GLY A 111 -14.33 16.43 12.22
C GLY A 111 -14.22 15.86 13.63
N ASP A 112 -15.32 15.27 14.11
CA ASP A 112 -15.52 14.73 15.47
C ASP A 112 -14.86 13.35 15.70
N GLY A 113 -13.78 13.04 14.97
CA GLY A 113 -13.03 11.80 15.15
C GLY A 113 -12.34 11.74 16.52
N PRO A 114 -11.90 10.55 16.98
CA PRO A 114 -11.07 10.47 18.17
C PRO A 114 -9.79 11.28 17.98
N PRO A 115 -9.22 11.86 19.06
CA PRO A 115 -7.92 12.51 18.97
C PRO A 115 -6.87 11.50 18.49
N PHE A 116 -6.01 11.95 17.61
CA PHE A 116 -4.95 11.13 17.02
C PHE A 116 -3.59 11.82 17.11
N GLU A 117 -2.55 11.01 17.09
CA GLU A 117 -1.15 11.39 16.94
C GLU A 117 -0.74 11.16 15.47
N ASP A 118 0.24 11.91 14.96
CA ASP A 118 0.85 11.61 13.65
C ASP A 118 1.86 10.44 13.77
N MET A 119 2.32 9.92 12.63
CA MET A 119 3.17 8.72 12.59
C MET A 119 4.64 8.93 13.00
N SER A 120 5.08 10.16 13.29
CA SER A 120 6.50 10.48 13.49
C SER A 120 7.12 9.71 14.66
N GLU A 121 6.40 9.58 15.78
CA GLU A 121 6.89 8.80 16.93
C GLU A 121 6.96 7.30 16.61
N LEU A 122 5.96 6.77 15.89
CA LEU A 122 5.95 5.38 15.45
C LEU A 122 7.15 5.08 14.55
N GLU A 123 7.38 5.88 13.51
CA GLU A 123 8.54 5.75 12.62
C GLU A 123 9.86 5.84 13.39
N SER A 124 9.99 6.82 14.30
CA SER A 124 11.20 7.00 15.12
C SER A 124 11.52 5.75 15.95
N LEU A 125 10.51 5.11 16.55
CA LEU A 125 10.68 3.86 17.29
C LEU A 125 11.10 2.71 16.37
N LEU A 126 10.45 2.54 15.23
CA LEU A 126 10.81 1.49 14.25
C LEU A 126 12.26 1.68 13.76
N ASN A 127 12.64 2.91 13.45
CA ASN A 127 13.98 3.27 13.01
C ASN A 127 15.07 2.95 14.04
N LYS A 128 14.75 3.17 15.31
CA LYS A 128 15.67 2.96 16.42
C LYS A 128 15.96 1.48 16.67
N GLU A 129 14.95 0.62 16.56
CA GLU A 129 15.05 -0.78 17.01
C GLU A 129 15.20 -1.79 15.86
N ILE A 130 14.69 -1.49 14.66
CA ILE A 130 14.73 -2.42 13.50
C ILE A 130 15.88 -2.04 12.56
N ALA A 131 15.78 -0.90 11.88
CA ALA A 131 16.74 -0.46 10.87
C ALA A 131 16.70 1.05 10.66
N GLN A 132 17.84 1.64 10.31
CA GLN A 132 17.90 3.06 9.95
C GLN A 132 17.20 3.32 8.62
N ASN A 133 16.43 4.41 8.56
CA ASN A 133 15.66 4.91 7.41
C ASN A 133 14.42 4.09 7.01
N ILE A 134 13.72 3.50 7.98
CA ILE A 134 12.34 3.04 7.75
C ILE A 134 11.47 4.27 7.50
N GLN A 135 10.78 4.28 6.36
CA GLN A 135 9.70 5.22 6.07
C GLN A 135 8.42 4.39 5.98
N LEU A 136 7.43 4.73 6.80
CA LEU A 136 6.16 4.02 6.77
C LEU A 136 5.40 4.37 5.49
N PRO A 137 4.90 3.35 4.76
CA PRO A 137 4.15 3.62 3.56
C PRO A 137 2.77 4.21 3.92
N VAL A 138 2.34 5.22 3.16
CA VAL A 138 1.07 5.94 3.34
C VAL A 138 0.05 5.52 2.28
N ASP A 139 -1.23 5.89 2.44
CA ASP A 139 -2.23 5.59 1.41
C ASP A 139 -1.85 6.29 0.09
N PRO A 140 -1.89 5.60 -1.07
CA PRO A 140 -1.56 6.22 -2.35
C PRO A 140 -2.53 7.35 -2.77
N GLN A 141 -3.72 7.38 -2.19
CA GLN A 141 -4.74 8.36 -2.50
C GLN A 141 -4.49 9.66 -1.72
N LYS A 142 -4.31 10.78 -2.43
CA LYS A 142 -4.02 12.08 -1.78
C LYS A 142 -5.25 12.76 -1.20
N VAL A 143 -6.42 12.59 -1.84
CA VAL A 143 -7.68 13.24 -1.46
C VAL A 143 -8.76 12.18 -1.19
N PRO A 144 -9.52 12.24 -0.08
CA PRO A 144 -10.56 11.26 0.18
C PRO A 144 -11.70 11.38 -0.85
N VAL A 145 -12.34 10.25 -1.15
CA VAL A 145 -13.50 10.18 -2.06
C VAL A 145 -14.69 9.54 -1.34
N ASN A 146 -14.67 8.22 -1.18
CA ASN A 146 -15.69 7.44 -0.48
C ASN A 146 -15.21 6.89 0.87
N LYS A 147 -13.91 6.96 1.13
CA LYS A 147 -13.23 6.38 2.29
C LYS A 147 -12.05 7.26 2.71
N PRO A 148 -11.56 7.10 3.95
CA PRO A 148 -10.38 7.81 4.40
C PRO A 148 -9.17 7.47 3.53
N ASN A 149 -8.22 8.39 3.46
CA ASN A 149 -7.01 8.36 2.63
C ASN A 149 -5.75 8.28 3.51
N PHE A 150 -5.82 7.48 4.58
CA PHE A 150 -4.76 7.26 5.56
C PHE A 150 -4.93 5.89 6.20
N TYR A 151 -3.90 5.37 6.87
CA TYR A 151 -4.04 4.16 7.68
C TYR A 151 -4.14 4.49 9.16
N ILE A 152 -4.74 3.58 9.94
CA ILE A 152 -5.00 3.80 11.36
C ILE A 152 -4.28 2.74 12.17
N TYR A 153 -3.23 3.13 12.88
CA TYR A 153 -2.59 2.32 13.90
C TYR A 153 -3.20 2.63 15.26
N MET A 154 -3.74 1.63 15.93
CA MET A 154 -4.39 1.75 17.22
C MET A 154 -3.65 0.93 18.25
N THR A 155 -3.44 1.49 19.43
CA THR A 155 -2.89 0.74 20.57
C THR A 155 -3.82 0.83 21.77
N GLN A 156 -3.98 -0.30 22.46
CA GLN A 156 -4.71 -0.39 23.73
C GLN A 156 -4.12 -1.51 24.57
N SER A 157 -3.85 -1.20 25.82
CA SER A 157 -3.11 -2.05 26.76
C SER A 157 -1.76 -2.45 26.14
N LYS A 158 -1.58 -3.73 25.80
CA LYS A 158 -0.37 -4.27 25.16
C LYS A 158 -0.61 -4.74 23.73
N ASN A 159 -1.77 -4.40 23.18
CA ASN A 159 -2.20 -4.86 21.86
C ASN A 159 -2.16 -3.71 20.87
N TYR A 160 -1.96 -4.06 19.60
CA TYR A 160 -2.18 -3.18 18.47
C TYR A 160 -3.34 -3.66 17.59
N THR A 161 -3.89 -2.73 16.80
CA THR A 161 -4.69 -3.00 15.61
C THR A 161 -4.27 -2.02 14.51
N ILE A 162 -4.01 -2.49 13.30
CA ILE A 162 -3.81 -1.65 12.11
C ILE A 162 -5.00 -1.81 11.19
N ALA A 163 -5.52 -0.71 10.66
CA ALA A 163 -6.65 -0.70 9.73
C ALA A 163 -6.27 0.00 8.43
N VAL A 164 -6.66 -0.63 7.31
CA VAL A 164 -6.47 -0.12 5.95
C VAL A 164 -7.82 -0.11 5.21
N HIS A 165 -8.05 0.93 4.41
CA HIS A 165 -9.34 1.19 3.74
C HIS A 165 -9.28 0.79 2.26
N LEU A 166 -10.06 -0.19 1.87
CA LEU A 166 -10.08 -0.73 0.50
C LEU A 166 -11.32 -0.22 -0.25
N HIS A 167 -11.22 -0.10 -1.57
CA HIS A 167 -12.36 0.21 -2.43
C HIS A 167 -13.19 -1.04 -2.70
N ASN A 168 -12.52 -2.10 -3.16
CA ASN A 168 -13.14 -3.35 -3.59
C ASN A 168 -13.40 -4.29 -2.40
N GLU A 169 -14.34 -5.19 -2.59
CA GLU A 169 -14.64 -6.24 -1.63
C GLU A 169 -13.72 -7.43 -1.84
N TYR A 170 -13.08 -7.87 -0.77
CA TYR A 170 -12.29 -9.08 -0.67
C TYR A 170 -12.84 -9.98 0.43
N SER A 171 -12.62 -11.28 0.34
CA SER A 171 -13.06 -12.26 1.35
C SER A 171 -12.53 -11.93 2.75
N PHE A 172 -11.31 -11.40 2.82
CA PHE A 172 -10.64 -10.95 4.05
C PHE A 172 -11.04 -9.55 4.51
N SER A 173 -11.81 -8.80 3.72
CA SER A 173 -12.26 -7.45 4.07
C SER A 173 -13.67 -7.43 4.67
N LYS A 174 -13.97 -6.40 5.46
CA LYS A 174 -15.30 -6.08 5.96
C LYS A 174 -15.89 -4.95 5.13
N ASN A 175 -17.12 -5.13 4.62
CA ASN A 175 -17.86 -4.05 4.00
C ASN A 175 -18.34 -3.04 5.06
N ILE A 176 -18.03 -1.76 4.85
CA ILE A 176 -18.43 -0.66 5.73
C ILE A 176 -19.53 0.17 5.07
N ALA A 177 -19.36 0.48 3.78
CA ALA A 177 -20.32 1.22 2.97
C ALA A 177 -20.07 0.91 1.47
N PRO A 178 -20.93 1.38 0.54
CA PRO A 178 -20.64 1.28 -0.89
C PRO A 178 -19.26 1.88 -1.23
N TYR A 179 -18.43 1.12 -1.97
CA TYR A 179 -17.06 1.51 -2.34
C TYR A 179 -16.11 1.75 -1.15
N TYR A 180 -16.46 1.23 0.02
CA TYR A 180 -15.66 1.32 1.23
C TYR A 180 -15.68 -0.01 1.99
N ASN A 181 -14.57 -0.72 1.86
CA ASN A 181 -14.24 -1.92 2.61
C ASN A 181 -13.07 -1.62 3.56
N LYS A 182 -12.88 -2.44 4.58
CA LYS A 182 -11.81 -2.28 5.56
C LYS A 182 -11.21 -3.62 5.91
N VAL A 183 -9.88 -3.68 5.99
CA VAL A 183 -9.14 -4.82 6.52
C VAL A 183 -8.44 -4.39 7.80
N GLU A 184 -8.49 -5.24 8.82
CA GLU A 184 -7.91 -4.98 10.13
C GLU A 184 -7.04 -6.16 10.56
N VAL A 185 -5.80 -5.86 10.99
CA VAL A 185 -4.89 -6.84 11.60
C VAL A 185 -4.65 -6.43 13.04
N SER A 186 -4.73 -7.39 13.97
CA SER A 186 -4.55 -7.15 15.40
C SER A 186 -3.77 -8.28 16.05
N SER A 187 -2.95 -7.91 17.03
CA SER A 187 -2.37 -8.85 18.01
C SER A 187 -3.41 -9.53 18.92
N ASN A 188 -4.65 -9.01 18.97
CA ASN A 188 -5.78 -9.63 19.67
C ASN A 188 -6.96 -9.75 18.70
N PRO A 189 -6.92 -10.72 17.77
CA PRO A 189 -7.86 -10.82 16.67
C PRO A 189 -9.29 -11.12 17.12
N ASN A 190 -10.26 -10.73 16.29
CA ASN A 190 -11.67 -11.05 16.47
C ASN A 190 -12.27 -11.51 15.12
N PRO A 191 -12.33 -12.84 14.89
CA PRO A 191 -12.83 -13.40 13.64
C PRO A 191 -14.30 -13.05 13.33
N GLU A 192 -15.15 -12.88 14.34
CA GLU A 192 -16.56 -12.51 14.16
C GLU A 192 -16.72 -11.11 13.55
N HIS A 193 -15.70 -10.27 13.71
CA HIS A 193 -15.65 -8.92 13.15
C HIS A 193 -14.66 -8.78 11.99
N LYS A 194 -14.10 -9.89 11.48
CA LYS A 194 -13.02 -9.92 10.48
C LYS A 194 -11.80 -9.08 10.87
N ILE A 195 -11.44 -9.10 12.15
CA ILE A 195 -10.17 -8.59 12.66
C ILE A 195 -9.21 -9.77 12.73
N TRP A 196 -8.20 -9.77 11.86
CA TRP A 196 -7.32 -10.92 11.64
C TRP A 196 -6.07 -10.86 12.51
N SER A 197 -5.50 -12.01 12.83
CA SER A 197 -4.08 -12.07 13.17
C SER A 197 -3.25 -12.08 11.89
N SER A 198 -2.00 -11.63 11.97
CA SER A 198 -1.10 -11.53 10.82
C SER A 198 -0.90 -12.87 10.11
N ASP A 199 -0.67 -13.95 10.86
CA ASP A 199 -0.53 -15.32 10.34
C ASP A 199 -1.76 -15.80 9.54
N LYS A 200 -2.97 -15.47 10.03
CA LYS A 200 -4.22 -15.87 9.38
C LYS A 200 -4.51 -15.05 8.13
N LEU A 201 -4.25 -13.74 8.16
CA LEU A 201 -4.44 -12.89 6.99
C LEU A 201 -3.43 -13.25 5.89
N PHE A 202 -2.15 -13.40 6.24
CA PHE A 202 -1.09 -13.65 5.25
C PHE A 202 -1.14 -15.06 4.65
N SER A 203 -1.87 -15.97 5.28
CA SER A 203 -2.16 -17.31 4.74
C SER A 203 -3.49 -17.38 3.98
N ASN A 204 -4.24 -16.28 3.88
CA ASN A 204 -5.50 -16.23 3.14
C ASN A 204 -5.21 -16.22 1.63
N GLU A 205 -5.84 -17.13 0.87
CA GLU A 205 -5.57 -17.28 -0.57
C GLU A 205 -5.88 -16.02 -1.37
N ASP A 206 -6.98 -15.34 -1.06
CA ASP A 206 -7.39 -14.09 -1.71
C ASP A 206 -6.44 -12.93 -1.36
N PHE A 207 -5.94 -12.87 -0.12
CA PHE A 207 -4.89 -11.92 0.25
C PHE A 207 -3.60 -12.15 -0.56
N ILE A 208 -3.18 -13.42 -0.68
CA ILE A 208 -2.01 -13.81 -1.47
C ILE A 208 -2.23 -13.51 -2.95
N GLU A 209 -3.43 -13.70 -3.48
CA GLU A 209 -3.75 -13.36 -4.86
C GLU A 209 -3.58 -11.86 -5.10
N VAL A 210 -4.15 -11.01 -4.23
CA VAL A 210 -4.09 -9.55 -4.37
C VAL A 210 -2.66 -9.03 -4.31
N ILE A 211 -1.85 -9.49 -3.37
CA ILE A 211 -0.45 -9.03 -3.20
C ILE A 211 0.48 -9.50 -4.34
N ASN A 212 0.04 -10.44 -5.18
CA ASN A 212 0.80 -10.91 -6.35
C ASN A 212 0.17 -10.45 -7.68
N LYS A 213 -0.85 -9.60 -7.62
CA LYS A 213 -1.59 -9.15 -8.80
C LYS A 213 -0.82 -8.06 -9.52
N GLU A 214 -0.78 -8.14 -10.85
CA GLU A 214 -0.26 -7.05 -11.68
C GLU A 214 -1.20 -5.85 -11.65
N MET A 215 -0.62 -4.66 -11.51
CA MET A 215 -1.35 -3.40 -11.62
C MET A 215 -1.68 -3.11 -13.09
N TYR A 216 -2.78 -2.41 -13.34
CA TYR A 216 -3.10 -1.94 -14.69
C TYR A 216 -2.16 -0.80 -15.14
N LYS A 217 -1.75 0.07 -14.21
CA LYS A 217 -0.85 1.20 -14.48
C LYS A 217 -0.03 1.54 -13.22
N GLU A 218 1.22 1.11 -13.16
CA GLU A 218 2.11 1.37 -12.02
C GLU A 218 2.40 2.87 -11.86
N GLU A 219 2.41 3.60 -12.97
CA GLU A 219 2.75 5.02 -13.05
C GLU A 219 1.79 5.93 -12.26
N TYR A 220 0.61 5.41 -11.87
CA TYR A 220 -0.26 6.09 -10.91
C TYR A 220 0.46 6.42 -9.59
N PHE A 221 1.48 5.65 -9.22
CA PHE A 221 2.11 5.66 -7.91
C PHE A 221 3.57 6.12 -7.93
N ASP A 222 4.13 6.50 -9.08
CA ASP A 222 5.53 6.97 -9.20
C ASP A 222 5.84 8.17 -8.28
N SER A 223 4.83 9.01 -8.02
CA SER A 223 4.97 10.16 -7.11
C SER A 223 5.04 9.79 -5.62
N LEU A 224 4.88 8.52 -5.25
CA LEU A 224 5.00 8.02 -3.88
C LEU A 224 6.41 7.53 -3.53
N SER A 225 7.32 7.47 -4.52
CA SER A 225 8.68 6.94 -4.38
C SER A 225 9.75 8.01 -4.07
N GLN A 226 9.33 9.21 -3.67
CA GLN A 226 10.20 10.36 -3.36
C GLN A 226 10.10 10.76 -1.90
#